data_AF-A0A6B2SIX3-F1
#
_entry.id   AF-A0A6B2SIX3-F1
#
_cell.length_a   1.000
_cell.length_b   1.000
_cell.length_c   1.000
_cell.angle_alpha   90.00
_cell.angle_beta   90.00
_cell.angle_gamma   90.00
#
_symmetry.space_group_name_H-M   'P 1'
#
loop_
_entity.id
_entity.type
_entity.pdbx_description
1 polymer ?
#
loop_
_entity_poly.entity_id
_entity_poly.type
_entity_poly.pdbx_seq_one_letter_code
_entity_poly.pdbx_strand_id
1 'polypeptide(L)'
;MSEQVHNRLAMVRAERKVSRQSLAEAVGVHYQTIGYIERGQYNPSLDLALKIAKYFALPVEALFSLEPFRPLTDEVYGRDH
;
A
#
# COMPACT_ATOMS: atom_id res chain seq x y z
N MET A 1 16.61 -11.71 9.23
CA MET A 1 16.03 -10.35 9.33
C MET A 1 14.57 -10.48 8.92
N SER A 2 13.60 -9.96 9.68
CA SER A 2 12.19 -10.01 9.27
C SER A 2 12.04 -9.15 8.02
N GLU A 3 11.68 -9.73 6.88
CA GLU A 3 11.42 -8.97 5.66
C GLU A 3 10.25 -8.02 5.91
N GLN A 4 10.55 -6.71 5.93
CA GLN A 4 9.55 -5.68 6.11
C GLN A 4 8.90 -5.39 4.77
N VAL A 5 7.56 -5.45 4.69
CA VAL A 5 6.84 -5.14 3.46
C VAL A 5 6.76 -3.63 3.29
N HIS A 6 7.37 -3.12 2.22
CA HIS A 6 7.20 -1.74 1.79
C HIS A 6 5.79 -1.57 1.18
N ASN A 7 5.16 -0.42 1.41
CA ASN A 7 3.83 -0.15 0.84
C ASN A 7 3.65 1.28 0.36
N ARG A 8 2.76 1.46 -0.63
CA ARG A 8 2.30 2.76 -1.15
C ARG A 8 0.84 3.05 -0.75
N LEU A 9 0.31 2.34 0.24
CA LEU A 9 -1.12 2.35 0.55
C LEU A 9 -1.63 3.74 0.95
N ALA A 10 -0.89 4.47 1.79
CA ALA A 10 -1.26 5.81 2.21
C ALA A 10 -1.38 6.79 1.03
N MET A 11 -0.41 6.71 0.11
CA MET A 11 -0.35 7.53 -1.11
C MET A 11 -1.54 7.24 -2.03
N VAL A 12 -1.74 5.97 -2.39
CA VAL A 12 -2.84 5.55 -3.27
C VAL A 12 -4.19 5.91 -2.66
N ARG A 13 -4.35 5.71 -1.35
CA ARG A 13 -5.58 6.04 -0.65
C ARG A 13 -5.86 7.56 -0.69
N ALA A 14 -4.85 8.39 -0.49
CA ALA A 14 -4.97 9.84 -0.57
C ALA A 14 -5.30 10.32 -2.00
N GLU A 15 -4.62 9.78 -3.02
CA GLU A 15 -4.87 10.06 -4.43
C GLU A 15 -6.32 9.77 -4.83
N ARG A 16 -6.88 8.66 -4.32
CA ARG A 16 -8.26 8.23 -4.57
C ARG A 16 -9.28 8.86 -3.63
N LYS A 17 -8.87 9.76 -2.73
CA LYS A 17 -9.72 10.41 -1.70
C LYS A 17 -10.48 9.42 -0.82
N VAL A 18 -9.89 8.27 -0.53
CA VAL A 18 -10.46 7.21 0.31
C VAL A 18 -10.04 7.44 1.76
N SER A 19 -10.93 7.22 2.74
CA SER A 19 -10.55 7.31 4.16
C SER A 19 -10.05 5.96 4.66
N ARG A 20 -9.26 5.92 5.74
CA ARG A 20 -8.84 4.64 6.35
C ARG A 20 -10.04 3.82 6.77
N GLN A 21 -11.06 4.48 7.30
CA GLN A 21 -12.30 3.85 7.73
C GLN A 21 -13.06 3.23 6.55
N SER A 22 -13.24 3.96 5.45
CA SER A 22 -13.96 3.44 4.29
C SER A 22 -13.23 2.26 3.64
N LEU A 23 -11.89 2.30 3.58
CA LEU A 23 -11.11 1.16 3.11
C LEU A 23 -11.25 -0.04 4.05
N ALA A 24 -11.17 0.19 5.37
CA ALA A 24 -11.27 -0.88 6.36
C ALA A 24 -12.62 -1.59 6.32
N GLU A 25 -13.71 -0.83 6.20
CA GLU A 25 -15.06 -1.35 6.00
C GLU A 25 -15.15 -2.17 4.71
N ALA A 26 -14.59 -1.68 3.60
CA ALA A 26 -14.63 -2.37 2.31
C ALA A 26 -13.85 -3.69 2.28
N VAL A 27 -12.75 -3.81 3.04
CA VAL A 27 -11.91 -5.02 3.08
C VAL A 27 -12.15 -5.90 4.32
N GLY A 28 -13.09 -5.51 5.19
CA GLY A 28 -13.53 -6.29 6.35
C GLY A 28 -12.51 -6.36 7.49
N VAL A 29 -11.83 -5.26 7.80
CA VAL A 29 -10.84 -5.19 8.89
C VAL A 29 -11.11 -4.01 9.82
N HIS A 30 -10.45 -3.99 10.98
CA HIS A 30 -10.50 -2.85 11.88
C HIS A 30 -9.76 -1.64 11.28
N TYR A 31 -10.27 -0.42 11.48
CA TYR A 31 -9.69 0.79 10.87
C TYR A 31 -8.21 1.02 11.24
N GLN A 32 -7.81 0.62 12.45
CA GLN A 32 -6.42 0.73 12.91
C GLN A 32 -5.49 -0.16 12.10
N THR A 33 -5.95 -1.31 11.59
CA THR A 33 -5.17 -2.22 10.74
C THR A 33 -4.65 -1.48 9.51
N ILE A 34 -5.50 -0.69 8.85
CA ILE A 34 -5.06 0.15 7.71
C ILE A 34 -3.97 1.13 8.14
N GLY A 35 -4.13 1.77 9.30
CA GLY A 35 -3.11 2.67 9.84
C GLY A 35 -1.78 1.97 10.16
N TYR A 36 -1.82 0.76 10.71
CA TYR A 36 -0.62 -0.04 11.00
C TYR A 36 0.11 -0.47 9.73
N ILE A 37 -0.63 -0.84 8.67
CA ILE A 37 -0.07 -1.15 7.35
C ILE A 37 0.62 0.09 6.78
N GLU A 38 -0.06 1.23 6.74
CA GLU A 38 0.49 2.47 6.18
C GLU A 38 1.78 2.93 6.87
N ARG A 39 1.95 2.63 8.16
CA ARG A 39 3.17 2.95 8.93
C ARG A 39 4.23 1.84 8.89
N GLY A 40 3.99 0.74 8.18
CA GLY A 40 4.89 -0.41 8.12
C GLY A 40 5.02 -1.16 9.45
N GLN A 41 4.07 -0.98 10.36
CA GLN A 41 4.02 -1.64 11.68
C GLN A 41 3.36 -3.02 11.62
N TYR A 42 2.65 -3.30 10.52
CA TYR A 42 1.97 -4.57 10.28
C TYR A 42 2.09 -4.95 8.80
N ASN A 43 2.67 -6.11 8.53
CA ASN A 43 2.66 -6.71 7.21
C ASN A 43 1.26 -7.34 6.99
N PRO A 44 0.50 -6.93 5.96
CA PRO A 44 -0.78 -7.57 5.68
C PRO A 44 -0.58 -9.04 5.31
N SER A 45 -1.54 -9.88 5.68
CA SER A 45 -1.66 -11.21 5.09
C SER A 45 -1.87 -11.12 3.58
N LEU A 46 -1.57 -12.20 2.86
CA LEU A 46 -1.78 -12.27 1.41
C LEU A 46 -3.25 -11.96 1.04
N ASP A 47 -4.22 -12.49 1.80
CA ASP A 47 -5.63 -12.24 1.52
C ASP A 47 -6.01 -10.76 1.68
N LEU A 48 -5.48 -10.07 2.70
CA LEU A 48 -5.73 -8.65 2.91
C LEU A 48 -5.07 -7.80 1.82
N ALA A 49 -3.83 -8.12 1.45
CA ALA A 49 -3.13 -7.45 0.36
C ALA A 49 -3.91 -7.57 -0.97
N LEU A 50 -4.42 -8.76 -1.29
CA LEU A 50 -5.24 -9.00 -2.48
C LEU A 50 -6.59 -8.28 -2.44
N LYS A 51 -7.27 -8.22 -1.29
CA LYS A 51 -8.52 -7.46 -1.13
C LYS A 51 -8.30 -5.96 -1.37
N ILE A 52 -7.23 -5.40 -0.80
CA ILE A 52 -6.87 -3.98 -0.98
C ILE A 52 -6.53 -3.70 -2.45
N ALA A 53 -5.73 -4.58 -3.09
CA ALA A 53 -5.40 -4.46 -4.52
C ALA A 53 -6.65 -4.47 -5.41
N LYS A 54 -7.57 -5.41 -5.14
CA LYS A 54 -8.87 -5.49 -5.83
C LYS A 54 -9.71 -4.24 -5.61
N TYR A 55 -9.77 -3.70 -4.39
CA TYR A 55 -10.53 -2.48 -4.09
C TYR A 55 -10.06 -1.28 -4.91
N PHE A 56 -8.74 -1.12 -5.09
CA PHE A 56 -8.16 -0.04 -5.88
C PHE A 56 -8.06 -0.34 -7.38
N ALA A 57 -8.44 -1.55 -7.83
CA ALA A 57 -8.24 -2.03 -9.19
C ALA A 57 -6.77 -1.90 -9.65
N LEU A 58 -5.84 -2.25 -8.78
CA LEU A 58 -4.39 -2.23 -9.03
C LEU A 58 -3.80 -3.63 -8.81
N PRO A 59 -2.67 -3.96 -9.47
CA PRO A 59 -1.89 -5.14 -9.10
C PRO A 59 -1.36 -5.00 -7.66
N VAL A 60 -1.12 -6.12 -6.98
CA VAL A 60 -0.66 -6.10 -5.58
C VAL A 60 0.72 -5.46 -5.46
N GLU A 61 1.56 -5.62 -6.48
CA GLU A 61 2.92 -5.08 -6.61
C GLU A 61 2.93 -3.55 -6.73
N ALA A 62 1.83 -2.93 -7.17
CA ALA A 62 1.71 -1.47 -7.18
C ALA A 62 1.50 -0.90 -5.75
N LEU A 63 1.06 -1.75 -4.81
CA LEU A 63 0.73 -1.36 -3.45
C LEU A 63 1.74 -1.87 -2.43
N PHE A 64 2.33 -3.04 -2.65
CA PHE A 64 3.19 -3.74 -1.71
C PHE A 64 4.43 -4.31 -2.42
N SER A 65 5.58 -4.28 -1.76
CA SER A 65 6.85 -4.78 -2.30
C SER A 65 7.76 -5.27 -1.18
N LEU A 66 8.61 -6.26 -1.48
CA LEU A 66 9.71 -6.67 -0.59
C LEU A 66 10.93 -5.75 -0.73
N GLU A 67 11.00 -4.97 -1.81
CA GLU A 67 12.01 -3.95 -2.03
C GLU A 67 11.43 -2.53 -1.84
N PRO A 68 12.23 -1.54 -1.41
CA PRO A 68 11.79 -0.16 -1.36
C PRO A 68 11.27 0.32 -2.71
N PHE A 69 10.13 1.03 -2.69
CA PHE A 69 9.62 1.68 -3.88
C PHE A 69 10.56 2.81 -4.29
N ARG A 70 10.94 2.85 -5.57
CA ARG A 70 11.65 3.99 -6.14
C ARG A 70 10.79 5.25 -6.01
N PRO A 71 11.39 6.41 -5.70
CA PRO A 71 10.69 7.68 -5.78
C PRO A 71 10.16 7.91 -7.20
N LEU A 72 8.94 8.46 -7.32
CA LEU A 72 8.37 8.83 -8.62
C LEU A 72 9.25 9.85 -9.37
N THR A 73 9.96 10.72 -8.62
CA THR A 73 10.91 11.67 -9.19
C THR A 73 12.03 10.98 -9.95
N ASP A 74 12.50 9.84 -9.45
CA ASP A 74 13.59 9.09 -10.07
C ASP A 74 13.08 8.36 -11.32
N GLU A 75 11.82 7.92 -11.32
CA GLU A 75 11.19 7.31 -12.50
C GLU A 75 10.94 8.33 -13.62
N VAL A 76 10.56 9.57 -13.25
CA VAL A 76 10.20 10.64 -14.20
C VAL A 76 11.40 11.44 -14.69
N TYR A 77 12.34 11.75 -13.80
CA TYR A 77 13.49 12.62 -14.08
C TYR A 77 14.85 11.91 -13.98
N GLY A 78 14.89 10.67 -13.50
CA GLY A 78 16.12 9.89 -13.33
C GLY A 78 16.55 9.09 -14.57
N ARG A 79 16.02 9.39 -15.76
CA ARG A 79 16.62 8.89 -17.00
C ARG A 79 17.78 9.78 -17.43
N ASP A 80 18.96 9.15 -17.39
CA ASP A 80 20.22 9.48 -18.06
C ASP A 80 21.13 10.50 -17.36
N HIS A 81 21.95 9.98 -16.43
CA HIS A 81 23.41 10.05 -16.52
C HIS A 81 23.98 8.63 -16.39
#